data_AF-A0A4U5PT71-F1
#
_entry.id   AF-A0A4U5PT71-F1
#
_cell.length_a   1.000
_cell.length_b   1.000
_cell.length_c   1.000
_cell.angle_alpha   90.00
_cell.angle_beta   90.00
_cell.angle_gamma   90.00
#
_symmetry.space_group_name_H-M   'P 1'
#
loop_
_entity.id
_entity.type
_entity.pdbx_description
1 polymer ?
#
loop_
_entity_poly.entity_id
_entity_poly.type
_entity_poly.pdbx_seq_one_letter_code
_entity_poly.pdbx_strand_id
1 'polypeptide(L)'
;MAIFQYNCISLGLTLGAVAAVLSQKDLLACVLFCLSLNHKQMSAYYAPVFFSHLFGSCLRRKNPPLEVLSRLAPFERGIYEDYVANFWCSSSVLIKWKRLFTTNSLRFLSLVATILTFLPSMIQQIWSPSSKGLLYGLLNSSLAFYLFSFQVHEKSILLPLLPATLLAMELPGVLSMLLMHSALLSMFPLLCRDKMAVPYLALYMLSILLYLAPCGKQHIKKHLSRSMVTFSIVISYLCSLVLHIIYLTIRPPEKYPFLFEAMIMNFCFSHFLAFTVYTNAAQWMLSRQSTSRDKEKKLN
;
A
#
# COMPACT_ATOMS: atom_id res chain seq x y z
N MET A 1 -14.63 -22.56 3.79
CA MET A 1 -14.18 -22.34 2.40
C MET A 1 -13.16 -21.20 2.47
N ALA A 2 -11.86 -21.50 2.47
CA ALA A 2 -10.85 -20.45 2.44
C ALA A 2 -11.09 -19.62 1.16
N ILE A 3 -11.10 -18.29 1.28
CA ILE A 3 -11.40 -17.34 0.19
C ILE A 3 -10.66 -17.77 -1.09
N PHE A 4 -11.37 -18.42 -2.01
CA PHE A 4 -10.77 -18.99 -3.21
C PHE A 4 -10.55 -17.86 -4.22
N GLN A 5 -9.38 -17.24 -4.18
CA GLN A 5 -8.98 -16.19 -5.10
C GLN A 5 -7.61 -16.48 -5.70
N TYR A 6 -7.54 -16.41 -7.03
CA TYR A 6 -6.29 -16.55 -7.80
C TYR A 6 -5.43 -15.27 -7.78
N ASN A 7 -5.39 -14.56 -6.65
CA ASN A 7 -4.61 -13.32 -6.52
C ASN A 7 -3.12 -13.57 -6.68
N CYS A 8 -2.65 -14.76 -6.29
CA CYS A 8 -1.25 -15.15 -6.36
C CYS A 8 -0.68 -15.12 -7.77
N ILE A 9 -1.48 -15.44 -8.80
CA ILE A 9 -1.02 -15.44 -10.20
C ILE A 9 -0.69 -14.01 -10.64
N SER A 10 -1.63 -13.09 -10.46
CA SER A 10 -1.44 -11.68 -10.83
C SER A 10 -0.32 -11.03 -10.02
N LEU A 11 -0.25 -11.30 -8.71
CA LEU A 11 0.84 -10.79 -7.85
C LEU A 11 2.21 -11.38 -8.24
N GLY A 12 2.27 -12.67 -8.58
CA GLY A 12 3.48 -13.33 -9.05
C GLY A 12 3.98 -12.77 -10.38
N LEU A 13 3.06 -12.48 -11.32
CA LEU A 13 3.40 -11.81 -12.58
C LEU A 13 3.92 -10.38 -12.35
N THR A 14 3.31 -9.63 -11.43
CA THR A 14 3.81 -8.30 -11.03
C THR A 14 5.19 -8.39 -10.38
N LEU A 15 5.41 -9.36 -9.50
CA LEU A 15 6.72 -9.60 -8.89
C LEU A 15 7.78 -9.95 -9.94
N GLY A 16 7.43 -10.80 -10.91
CA GLY A 16 8.28 -11.11 -12.06
C GLY A 16 8.60 -9.87 -12.89
N ALA A 17 7.64 -8.97 -13.10
CA ALA A 17 7.87 -7.70 -13.79
C ALA A 17 8.84 -6.80 -13.01
N VAL A 18 8.68 -6.68 -11.68
CA VAL A 18 9.62 -5.93 -10.82
C VAL A 18 11.02 -6.55 -10.93
N ALA A 19 11.15 -7.87 -10.79
CA ALA A 19 12.44 -8.56 -10.91
C ALA A 19 13.09 -8.36 -12.29
N ALA A 20 12.31 -8.33 -13.36
CA ALA A 20 12.79 -8.04 -14.72
C ALA A 20 13.30 -6.59 -14.85
N VAL A 21 12.62 -5.60 -14.26
CA VAL A 21 13.13 -4.21 -14.19
C VAL A 21 14.44 -4.15 -13.41
N LEU A 22 14.53 -4.82 -12.26
CA LEU A 22 15.77 -4.90 -11.47
C LEU A 22 16.92 -5.55 -12.25
N SER A 23 16.59 -6.48 -13.16
CA SER A 23 17.53 -7.16 -14.05
C SER A 23 17.82 -6.41 -15.35
N GLN A 24 17.35 -5.15 -15.49
CA GLN A 24 17.51 -4.32 -16.70
C GLN A 24 16.88 -4.93 -17.97
N LYS A 25 15.88 -5.80 -17.82
CA LYS A 25 15.13 -6.44 -18.93
C LYS A 25 13.77 -5.76 -19.11
N ASP A 26 13.78 -4.52 -19.58
CA ASP A 26 12.58 -3.66 -19.69
C ASP A 26 11.45 -4.31 -20.52
N LEU A 27 11.79 -4.98 -21.64
CA LEU A 27 10.80 -5.63 -22.51
C LEU A 27 10.07 -6.77 -21.78
N LEU A 28 10.83 -7.62 -21.07
CA LEU A 28 10.27 -8.71 -20.28
C LEU A 28 9.39 -8.17 -19.15
N ALA A 29 9.81 -7.05 -18.52
CA ALA A 29 9.01 -6.38 -17.52
C ALA A 29 7.66 -5.88 -18.07
N CYS A 30 7.66 -5.26 -19.25
CA CYS A 30 6.43 -4.82 -19.92
C CYS A 30 5.50 -6.00 -20.22
N VAL A 31 6.02 -7.09 -20.77
CA VAL A 31 5.22 -8.29 -21.08
C VAL A 31 4.61 -8.89 -19.82
N LEU A 32 5.41 -9.10 -18.77
CA LEU A 32 4.93 -9.65 -17.49
C LEU A 32 3.92 -8.74 -16.81
N PHE A 33 4.11 -7.42 -16.86
CA PHE A 33 3.16 -6.47 -16.30
C PHE A 33 1.84 -6.43 -17.08
N CYS A 34 1.90 -6.45 -18.42
CA CYS A 34 0.70 -6.57 -19.26
C CYS A 34 -0.07 -7.86 -18.98
N LEU A 35 0.61 -8.99 -18.79
CA LEU A 35 -0.04 -10.26 -18.40
C LEU A 35 -0.70 -10.13 -17.02
N SER A 36 -0.05 -9.48 -16.05
CA SER A 36 -0.62 -9.21 -14.74
C SER A 36 -1.91 -8.36 -14.82
N LEU A 37 -1.90 -7.30 -15.64
CA LEU A 37 -3.06 -6.43 -15.88
C LEU A 37 -4.24 -7.18 -16.53
N ASN A 38 -3.96 -8.03 -17.52
CA ASN A 38 -4.98 -8.84 -18.18
C ASN A 38 -5.59 -9.88 -17.24
N HIS A 39 -4.77 -10.48 -16.35
CA HIS A 39 -5.27 -11.44 -15.37
C HIS A 39 -6.13 -10.77 -14.29
N LYS A 40 -5.71 -9.62 -13.75
CA LYS A 40 -6.49 -8.88 -12.75
C LYS A 40 -6.27 -7.38 -12.89
N GLN A 41 -7.33 -6.68 -13.28
CA GLN A 41 -7.34 -5.22 -13.49
C GLN A 41 -6.91 -4.41 -12.25
N MET A 42 -7.01 -5.00 -11.06
CA MET A 42 -6.52 -4.41 -9.81
C MET A 42 -5.00 -4.13 -9.81
N SER A 43 -4.21 -4.82 -10.65
CA SER A 43 -2.79 -4.52 -10.85
C SER A 43 -2.53 -3.14 -11.47
N ALA A 44 -3.57 -2.45 -11.96
CA ALA A 44 -3.48 -1.08 -12.45
C ALA A 44 -3.00 -0.09 -11.37
N TYR A 45 -3.07 -0.43 -10.08
CA TYR A 45 -2.55 0.41 -8.99
C TYR A 45 -1.03 0.64 -9.09
N TYR A 46 -0.33 -0.27 -9.78
CA TYR A 46 1.11 -0.18 -10.04
C TYR A 46 1.44 0.54 -11.36
N ALA A 47 0.45 0.69 -12.26
CA ALA A 47 0.66 1.19 -13.61
C ALA A 47 1.30 2.59 -13.65
N PRO A 48 0.91 3.57 -12.81
CA PRO A 48 1.53 4.90 -12.85
C PRO A 48 3.03 4.87 -12.54
N VAL A 49 3.48 3.93 -11.72
CA VAL A 49 4.88 3.80 -11.31
C VAL A 49 5.70 3.04 -12.35
N PHE A 50 5.17 1.95 -12.90
CA PHE A 50 5.81 1.28 -14.03
C PHE A 50 5.93 2.23 -15.23
N PHE A 51 4.87 3.00 -15.50
CA PHE A 51 4.88 4.02 -16.53
C PHE A 51 5.95 5.09 -16.25
N SER A 52 5.98 5.69 -15.05
CA SER A 52 6.94 6.76 -14.72
C SER A 52 8.40 6.29 -14.75
N HIS A 53 8.66 5.05 -14.32
CA HIS A 53 9.99 4.45 -14.36
C HIS A 53 10.46 4.17 -15.79
N LEU A 54 9.63 3.50 -16.60
CA LEU A 54 9.96 3.21 -18.00
C LEU A 54 10.08 4.51 -18.82
N PHE A 55 9.16 5.46 -18.62
CA PHE A 55 9.19 6.76 -19.28
C PHE A 55 10.44 7.58 -18.89
N GLY A 56 10.80 7.61 -17.60
CA GLY A 56 12.02 8.27 -17.12
C GLY A 56 13.31 7.63 -17.62
N SER A 57 13.30 6.32 -17.90
CA SER A 57 14.40 5.59 -18.54
C SER A 57 14.45 5.85 -20.06
N CYS A 58 13.30 5.94 -20.73
CA CYS A 58 13.18 6.26 -22.16
C CYS A 58 13.60 7.71 -22.48
N LEU A 59 13.20 8.69 -21.65
CA LEU A 59 13.60 10.10 -21.83
C LEU A 59 15.12 10.32 -21.75
N ARG A 60 15.82 9.42 -21.05
CA ARG A 60 17.29 9.41 -20.97
C ARG A 60 17.96 8.73 -22.17
N ARG A 61 17.21 8.01 -23.02
CA ARG A 61 17.70 7.46 -24.29
C ARG A 61 17.41 8.45 -25.41
N LYS A 62 18.30 8.52 -26.40
CA LYS A 62 18.27 9.53 -27.48
C LYS A 62 17.04 9.46 -28.41
N ASN A 63 16.17 8.44 -28.31
CA ASN A 63 14.97 8.29 -29.15
C ASN A 63 13.78 7.71 -28.33
N PRO A 64 12.76 8.50 -27.97
CA PRO A 64 11.55 7.99 -27.31
C PRO A 64 10.43 7.66 -28.33
N PRO A 65 9.79 6.47 -28.29
CA PRO A 65 8.54 6.22 -29.00
C PRO A 65 7.36 6.71 -28.16
N LEU A 66 6.60 7.68 -28.69
CA LEU A 66 5.60 8.46 -27.92
C LEU A 66 4.15 7.97 -28.09
N GLU A 67 3.92 6.75 -28.58
CA GLU A 67 2.59 6.34 -29.08
C GLU A 67 1.74 5.46 -28.12
N VAL A 68 2.23 5.12 -26.93
CA VAL A 68 1.58 4.10 -26.07
C VAL A 68 0.77 4.70 -24.89
N LEU A 69 0.78 6.03 -24.73
CA LEU A 69 0.23 6.70 -23.55
C LEU A 69 -1.32 6.66 -23.46
N SER A 70 -2.01 6.48 -24.58
CA SER A 70 -3.47 6.63 -24.66
C SER A 70 -4.28 5.35 -24.38
N ARG A 71 -3.63 4.18 -24.19
CA ARG A 71 -4.34 2.89 -24.10
C ARG A 71 -4.45 2.28 -22.69
N LEU A 72 -3.95 2.96 -21.66
CA LEU A 72 -3.74 2.38 -20.33
C LEU A 72 -4.77 2.76 -19.25
N ALA A 73 -5.81 3.53 -19.57
CA ALA A 73 -6.80 3.97 -18.60
C ALA A 73 -8.15 3.27 -18.80
N PRO A 74 -8.43 2.15 -18.12
CA PRO A 74 -9.79 1.65 -18.00
C PRO A 74 -10.52 2.49 -16.94
N PHE A 75 -11.19 3.55 -17.39
CA PHE A 75 -12.19 4.23 -16.57
C PHE A 75 -13.53 3.51 -16.71
N GLU A 76 -14.22 3.40 -15.57
CA GLU A 76 -15.57 2.87 -15.34
C GLU A 76 -15.69 1.41 -14.86
N ARG A 77 -15.91 1.28 -13.55
CA ARG A 77 -16.89 0.32 -13.00
C ARG A 77 -17.64 0.95 -11.82
N GLY A 78 -18.98 0.90 -11.88
CA GLY A 78 -19.89 1.13 -10.75
C GLY A 78 -19.97 -0.12 -9.86
N ILE A 79 -20.59 -0.18 -8.68
CA ILE A 79 -21.58 0.61 -7.95
C ILE A 79 -21.25 0.43 -6.44
N TYR A 80 -21.75 1.37 -5.62
CA TYR A 80 -21.53 1.51 -4.17
C TYR A 80 -21.83 0.28 -3.30
N GLU A 81 -20.90 -0.05 -2.40
CA GLU A 81 -21.03 -0.40 -0.97
C GLU A 81 -19.90 -1.35 -0.57
N ASP A 82 -18.94 -0.88 0.24
CA ASP A 82 -18.03 -1.74 1.02
C ASP A 82 -17.37 -0.92 2.15
N TYR A 83 -17.25 -1.51 3.34
CA TYR A 83 -16.75 -0.88 4.57
C TYR A 83 -15.22 -1.00 4.67
N VAL A 84 -14.47 -0.14 3.97
CA VAL A 84 -13.00 -0.25 3.89
C VAL A 84 -12.29 0.87 4.65
N ALA A 85 -11.05 0.64 5.10
CA ALA A 85 -10.20 1.61 5.81
C ALA A 85 -9.66 2.70 4.86
N ASN A 86 -10.60 3.45 4.29
CA ASN A 86 -10.37 4.53 3.35
C ASN A 86 -10.67 5.87 4.02
N PHE A 87 -10.08 6.94 3.46
CA PHE A 87 -10.30 8.31 3.91
C PHE A 87 -11.80 8.66 3.93
N TRP A 88 -12.55 8.24 2.91
CA TRP A 88 -13.98 8.50 2.78
C TRP A 88 -14.81 7.78 3.85
N CYS A 89 -14.43 6.55 4.21
CA CYS A 89 -15.12 5.79 5.25
C CYS A 89 -14.82 6.36 6.65
N SER A 90 -13.55 6.66 6.93
CA SER A 90 -13.13 7.27 8.20
C SER A 90 -13.77 8.65 8.41
N SER A 91 -13.69 9.52 7.40
CA SER A 91 -14.27 10.86 7.47
C SER A 91 -15.80 10.87 7.42
N SER A 92 -16.46 9.80 6.94
CA SER A 92 -17.93 9.72 6.92
C SER A 92 -18.57 9.69 8.31
N VAL A 93 -17.80 9.29 9.34
CA VAL A 93 -18.23 9.33 10.75
C VAL A 93 -18.39 10.78 11.22
N LEU A 94 -17.56 11.69 10.72
CA LEU A 94 -17.54 13.11 11.09
C LEU A 94 -18.36 13.98 10.12
N ILE A 95 -18.25 13.70 8.82
CA ILE A 95 -18.82 14.49 7.73
C ILE A 95 -19.72 13.59 6.89
N LYS A 96 -21.03 13.90 6.85
CA LYS A 96 -21.98 13.17 5.99
C LYS A 96 -21.86 13.62 4.54
N TRP A 97 -20.81 13.17 3.84
CA TRP A 97 -20.49 13.51 2.45
C TRP A 97 -21.67 13.33 1.48
N LYS A 98 -22.46 12.26 1.66
CA LYS A 98 -23.67 11.98 0.85
C LYS A 98 -24.76 13.04 0.95
N ARG A 99 -24.76 13.86 2.01
CA ARG A 99 -25.71 14.99 2.18
C ARG A 99 -25.19 16.28 1.55
N LEU A 100 -23.87 16.41 1.39
CA LEU A 100 -23.21 17.64 0.96
C LEU A 100 -22.88 17.65 -0.54
N PHE A 101 -22.64 16.48 -1.15
CA PHE A 101 -22.17 16.38 -2.53
C PHE A 101 -22.86 15.26 -3.31
N THR A 102 -22.97 15.45 -4.63
CA THR A 102 -23.44 14.40 -5.54
C THR A 102 -22.36 13.33 -5.76
N THR A 103 -22.80 12.13 -6.16
CA THR A 103 -21.91 11.01 -6.51
C THR A 103 -20.82 11.40 -7.50
N ASN A 104 -21.13 12.19 -8.51
CA ASN A 104 -20.17 12.59 -9.54
C ASN A 104 -19.08 13.51 -8.99
N SER A 105 -19.44 14.48 -8.14
CA SER A 105 -18.47 15.35 -7.46
C SER A 105 -17.58 14.57 -6.50
N LEU A 106 -18.12 13.57 -5.80
CA LEU A 106 -17.36 12.73 -4.86
C LEU A 106 -16.35 11.82 -5.58
N ARG A 107 -16.72 11.29 -6.76
CA ARG A 107 -15.80 10.56 -7.65
C ARG A 107 -14.67 11.44 -8.16
N PHE A 108 -14.97 12.67 -8.56
CA PHE A 108 -13.93 13.60 -9.01
C PHE A 108 -12.96 13.96 -7.87
N LEU A 109 -13.49 14.27 -6.68
CA LEU A 109 -12.67 14.63 -5.52
C LEU A 109 -11.76 13.49 -5.06
N SER A 110 -12.26 12.25 -5.06
CA SER A 110 -11.46 11.05 -4.77
C SER A 110 -10.39 10.78 -5.82
N LEU A 111 -10.69 10.97 -7.11
CA LEU A 111 -9.69 10.90 -8.17
C LEU A 111 -8.59 11.94 -7.98
N VAL A 112 -8.95 13.20 -7.73
CA VAL A 112 -7.99 14.28 -7.48
C VAL A 112 -7.14 13.97 -6.25
N ALA A 113 -7.74 13.55 -5.14
CA ALA A 113 -7.01 13.20 -3.93
C ALA A 113 -6.03 12.03 -4.14
N THR A 114 -6.44 11.02 -4.90
CA THR A 114 -5.60 9.86 -5.24
C THR A 114 -4.41 10.30 -6.09
N ILE A 115 -4.66 11.08 -7.15
CA ILE A 115 -3.61 11.61 -8.03
C ILE A 115 -2.62 12.46 -7.23
N LEU A 116 -3.11 13.41 -6.44
CA LEU A 116 -2.24 14.28 -5.63
C LEU A 116 -1.34 13.50 -4.66
N THR A 117 -1.78 12.35 -4.17
CA THR A 117 -1.03 11.54 -3.22
C THR A 117 0.08 10.72 -3.89
N PHE A 118 -0.16 10.13 -5.07
CA PHE A 118 0.88 9.35 -5.77
C PHE A 118 1.76 10.20 -6.70
N LEU A 119 1.31 11.39 -7.11
CA LEU A 119 2.02 12.25 -8.05
C LEU A 119 3.45 12.61 -7.61
N PRO A 120 3.73 12.95 -6.32
CA PRO A 120 5.10 13.24 -5.88
C PRO A 120 6.04 12.06 -6.07
N SER A 121 5.53 10.84 -5.91
CA SER A 121 6.28 9.60 -6.10
C SER A 121 6.56 9.33 -7.57
N MET A 122 5.57 9.59 -8.45
CA MET A 122 5.76 9.49 -9.90
C MET A 122 6.79 10.50 -10.42
N ILE A 123 6.67 11.78 -10.02
CA ILE A 123 7.60 12.83 -10.44
C ILE A 123 9.03 12.46 -10.04
N GLN A 124 9.22 12.00 -8.80
CA GLN A 124 10.53 11.56 -8.32
C GLN A 124 11.09 10.43 -9.19
N GLN A 125 10.26 9.47 -9.59
CA GLN A 125 10.71 8.32 -10.39
C GLN A 125 11.02 8.70 -11.85
N ILE A 126 10.37 9.72 -12.42
CA ILE A 126 10.70 10.28 -13.74
C ILE A 126 12.07 10.97 -13.67
N TRP A 127 12.32 11.76 -12.62
CA TRP A 127 13.57 12.51 -12.47
C TRP A 127 14.77 11.61 -12.13
N SER A 128 14.62 10.71 -11.16
CA SER A 128 15.66 9.80 -10.70
C SER A 128 15.17 8.35 -10.64
N PRO A 129 15.08 7.65 -11.79
CA PRO A 129 14.67 6.26 -11.86
C PRO A 129 15.70 5.42 -11.11
N SER A 130 15.23 4.79 -10.04
CA SER A 130 16.03 3.92 -9.19
C SER A 130 15.26 2.64 -8.93
N SER A 131 15.97 1.52 -8.85
CA SER A 131 15.45 0.22 -8.41
C SER A 131 14.75 0.29 -7.05
N LYS A 132 15.33 1.03 -6.10
CA LYS A 132 14.72 1.24 -4.77
C LYS A 132 13.57 2.23 -4.84
N GLY A 133 13.76 3.32 -5.59
CA GLY A 133 12.68 4.28 -5.89
C GLY A 133 11.46 3.62 -6.52
N LEU A 134 11.65 2.54 -7.30
CA LEU A 134 10.56 1.76 -7.90
C LEU A 134 9.74 1.05 -6.82
N LEU A 135 10.38 0.37 -5.88
CA LEU A 135 9.68 -0.33 -4.79
C LEU A 135 8.92 0.66 -3.91
N TYR A 136 9.54 1.78 -3.53
CA TYR A 136 8.87 2.85 -2.79
C TYR A 136 7.73 3.46 -3.60
N GLY A 137 7.91 3.63 -4.91
CA GLY A 137 6.87 4.14 -5.78
C GLY A 137 5.68 3.20 -5.87
N LEU A 138 5.92 1.90 -6.05
CA LEU A 138 4.87 0.88 -6.10
C LEU A 138 4.08 0.85 -4.80
N LEU A 139 4.76 0.97 -3.65
CA LEU A 139 4.15 1.05 -2.34
C LEU A 139 3.31 2.33 -2.16
N ASN A 140 3.86 3.50 -2.48
CA ASN A 140 3.17 4.79 -2.37
C ASN A 140 1.95 4.89 -3.31
N SER A 141 2.08 4.43 -4.55
CA SER A 141 1.00 4.42 -5.53
C SER A 141 -0.14 3.49 -5.09
N SER A 142 0.19 2.26 -4.72
CA SER A 142 -0.82 1.30 -4.27
C SER A 142 -1.51 1.73 -2.97
N LEU A 143 -0.79 2.34 -2.02
CA LEU A 143 -1.38 2.93 -0.82
C LEU A 143 -2.26 4.15 -1.13
N ALA A 144 -1.87 5.01 -2.07
CA ALA A 144 -2.69 6.13 -2.50
C ALA A 144 -4.02 5.66 -3.10
N PHE A 145 -3.98 4.68 -4.00
CA PHE A 145 -5.20 4.05 -4.55
C PHE A 145 -6.01 3.36 -3.46
N TYR A 146 -5.38 2.70 -2.49
CA TYR A 146 -6.09 2.07 -1.37
C TYR A 146 -6.78 3.12 -0.47
N LEU A 147 -6.13 4.23 -0.13
CA LEU A 147 -6.65 5.19 0.86
C LEU A 147 -7.68 6.17 0.30
N PHE A 148 -7.44 6.66 -0.92
CA PHE A 148 -8.18 7.80 -1.47
C PHE A 148 -9.11 7.44 -2.64
N SER A 149 -8.98 6.24 -3.21
CA SER A 149 -9.91 5.80 -4.25
C SER A 149 -11.34 5.73 -3.72
N PHE A 150 -12.26 6.05 -4.62
CA PHE A 150 -13.69 6.03 -4.37
C PHE A 150 -14.21 4.64 -4.02
N GLN A 151 -13.62 3.61 -4.64
CA GLN A 151 -13.99 2.21 -4.46
C GLN A 151 -12.74 1.41 -4.21
N VAL A 152 -12.71 0.78 -3.05
CA VAL A 152 -11.63 -0.08 -2.61
C VAL A 152 -12.30 -1.21 -1.90
N HIS A 153 -11.87 -2.43 -2.19
CA HIS A 153 -12.30 -3.61 -1.45
C HIS A 153 -11.28 -3.87 -0.35
N GLU A 154 -11.73 -4.42 0.77
CA GLU A 154 -10.86 -4.78 1.90
C GLU A 154 -9.69 -5.65 1.40
N LYS A 155 -10.00 -6.63 0.55
CA LYS A 155 -9.06 -7.55 -0.15
C LYS A 155 -7.94 -6.87 -0.95
N SER A 156 -8.07 -5.59 -1.29
CA SER A 156 -7.08 -4.86 -2.09
C SER A 156 -5.87 -4.37 -1.30
N ILE A 157 -5.86 -4.44 0.04
CA ILE A 157 -4.66 -4.14 0.86
C ILE A 157 -3.47 -5.04 0.51
N LEU A 158 -3.73 -6.21 -0.09
CA LEU A 158 -2.71 -7.14 -0.56
C LEU A 158 -1.80 -6.50 -1.63
N LEU A 159 -2.32 -5.51 -2.37
CA LEU A 159 -1.54 -4.78 -3.39
C LEU A 159 -0.46 -3.89 -2.76
N PRO A 160 -0.75 -3.02 -1.77
CA PRO A 160 0.29 -2.39 -0.94
C PRO A 160 1.21 -3.36 -0.21
N LEU A 161 0.70 -4.53 0.19
CA LEU A 161 1.47 -5.49 0.97
C LEU A 161 2.61 -6.13 0.15
N LEU A 162 2.42 -6.35 -1.14
CA LEU A 162 3.45 -6.92 -2.03
C LEU A 162 4.75 -6.09 -2.08
N PRO A 163 4.76 -4.80 -2.45
CA PRO A 163 5.99 -4.00 -2.41
C PRO A 163 6.48 -3.78 -0.98
N ALA A 164 5.59 -3.78 0.03
CA ALA A 164 6.00 -3.67 1.42
C ALA A 164 6.79 -4.88 1.93
N THR A 165 6.41 -6.11 1.57
CA THR A 165 7.17 -7.31 1.95
C THR A 165 8.54 -7.35 1.27
N LEU A 166 8.64 -6.88 0.02
CA LEU A 166 9.93 -6.72 -0.66
C LEU A 166 10.82 -5.66 0.01
N LEU A 167 10.22 -4.60 0.53
CA LEU A 167 10.90 -3.54 1.29
C LEU A 167 11.13 -3.90 2.76
N ALA A 168 10.62 -5.02 3.26
CA ALA A 168 10.68 -5.38 4.69
C ALA A 168 12.12 -5.53 5.21
N MET A 169 13.07 -5.88 4.33
CA MET A 169 14.49 -5.98 4.66
C MET A 169 15.22 -4.62 4.63
N GLU A 170 14.66 -3.60 3.96
CA GLU A 170 15.28 -2.28 3.83
C GLU A 170 14.68 -1.24 4.79
N LEU A 171 13.40 -1.39 5.13
CA LEU A 171 12.71 -0.53 6.09
C LEU A 171 13.16 -0.85 7.53
N PRO A 172 13.00 0.09 8.48
CA PRO A 172 13.10 -0.22 9.89
C PRO A 172 12.15 -1.37 10.21
N GLY A 173 12.66 -2.50 10.71
CA GLY A 173 11.87 -3.73 10.91
C GLY A 173 10.60 -3.50 11.73
N VAL A 174 10.64 -2.60 12.70
CA VAL A 174 9.50 -2.21 13.54
C VAL A 174 8.36 -1.53 12.76
N LEU A 175 8.68 -0.76 11.72
CA LEU A 175 7.68 -0.08 10.90
C LEU A 175 7.06 -1.04 9.87
N SER A 176 7.90 -1.90 9.27
CA SER A 176 7.42 -2.97 8.40
C SER A 176 6.44 -3.88 9.15
N MET A 177 6.73 -4.18 10.42
CA MET A 177 5.82 -4.91 11.28
C MET A 177 4.49 -4.23 11.53
N LEU A 178 4.52 -2.95 11.88
CA LEU A 178 3.29 -2.20 12.15
C LEU A 178 2.37 -2.21 10.92
N LEU A 179 2.95 -2.13 9.71
CA LEU A 179 2.18 -2.22 8.47
C LEU A 179 1.56 -3.60 8.27
N MET A 180 2.34 -4.67 8.42
CA MET A 180 1.84 -6.06 8.27
C MET A 180 0.74 -6.35 9.28
N HIS A 181 0.93 -5.91 10.53
CA HIS A 181 -0.06 -6.00 11.60
C HIS A 181 -1.35 -5.23 11.27
N SER A 182 -1.22 -3.98 10.81
CA SER A 182 -2.38 -3.15 10.46
C SER A 182 -3.15 -3.70 9.26
N ALA A 183 -2.47 -4.32 8.29
CA ALA A 183 -3.07 -4.99 7.15
C ALA A 183 -3.82 -6.28 7.54
N LEU A 184 -3.30 -7.02 8.52
CA LEU A 184 -3.96 -8.21 9.04
C LEU A 184 -5.19 -7.81 9.86
N LEU A 185 -5.07 -6.81 10.72
CA LEU A 185 -6.18 -6.26 11.51
C LEU A 185 -7.31 -5.71 10.63
N SER A 186 -7.01 -5.07 9.49
CA SER A 186 -8.06 -4.55 8.60
C SER A 186 -8.90 -5.66 7.94
N MET A 187 -8.39 -6.89 7.87
CA MET A 187 -9.11 -8.06 7.33
C MET A 187 -9.90 -8.83 8.38
N PHE A 188 -9.73 -8.50 9.65
CA PHE A 188 -10.27 -9.29 10.75
C PHE A 188 -11.81 -9.39 10.71
N PRO A 189 -12.58 -8.29 10.54
CA PRO A 189 -14.03 -8.38 10.46
C PRO A 189 -14.52 -9.30 9.34
N LEU A 190 -13.86 -9.23 8.17
CA LEU A 190 -14.17 -10.05 7.00
C LEU A 190 -13.95 -11.54 7.26
N LEU A 191 -12.80 -11.89 7.84
CA LEU A 191 -12.43 -13.27 8.14
C LEU A 191 -13.35 -13.87 9.21
N CYS A 192 -13.85 -13.06 10.14
CA CYS A 192 -14.87 -13.47 11.08
C CYS A 192 -16.22 -13.77 10.39
N ARG A 193 -16.66 -12.94 9.43
CA ARG A 193 -17.87 -13.19 8.63
C ARG A 193 -17.78 -14.50 7.83
N ASP A 194 -16.60 -14.82 7.32
CA ASP A 194 -16.31 -16.05 6.58
C ASP A 194 -16.10 -17.29 7.48
N LYS A 195 -16.27 -17.17 8.81
CA LYS A 195 -16.03 -18.22 9.82
C LYS A 195 -14.59 -18.75 9.82
N MET A 196 -13.62 -17.93 9.42
CA MET A 196 -12.20 -18.25 9.30
C MET A 196 -11.35 -17.59 10.42
N ALA A 197 -11.91 -17.47 11.62
CA ALA A 197 -11.22 -16.84 12.76
C ALA A 197 -10.01 -17.65 13.28
N VAL A 198 -10.07 -18.99 13.21
CA VAL A 198 -8.97 -19.86 13.69
C VAL A 198 -7.71 -19.73 12.81
N PRO A 199 -7.79 -19.82 11.47
CA PRO A 199 -6.64 -19.57 10.60
C PRO A 199 -6.07 -18.15 10.74
N TYR A 200 -6.94 -17.15 10.96
CA TYR A 200 -6.52 -15.78 11.24
C TYR A 200 -5.62 -15.71 12.48
N LEU A 201 -6.08 -16.27 13.61
CA LEU A 201 -5.32 -16.25 14.86
C LEU A 201 -4.00 -17.02 14.72
N ALA A 202 -4.01 -18.16 14.03
CA ALA A 202 -2.78 -18.93 13.78
C ALA A 202 -1.74 -18.13 12.97
N LEU A 203 -2.16 -17.47 11.89
CA LEU A 203 -1.28 -16.64 11.07
C LEU A 203 -0.82 -15.37 11.81
N TYR A 204 -1.69 -14.78 12.61
CA TYR A 204 -1.37 -13.64 13.47
C TYR A 204 -0.26 -14.00 14.46
N MET A 205 -0.41 -15.12 15.19
CA MET A 205 0.60 -15.60 16.12
C MET A 205 1.90 -16.00 15.42
N LEU A 206 1.81 -16.63 14.24
CA LEU A 206 2.97 -16.97 13.43
C LEU A 206 3.74 -15.71 12.98
N SER A 207 3.04 -14.65 12.58
CA SER A 207 3.66 -13.40 12.14
C SER A 207 4.45 -12.72 13.28
N ILE A 208 3.92 -12.78 14.51
CA ILE A 208 4.60 -12.29 15.71
C ILE A 208 5.82 -13.17 16.02
N LEU A 209 5.66 -14.49 15.96
CA LEU A 209 6.74 -15.44 16.24
C LEU A 209 7.90 -15.31 15.26
N LEU A 210 7.62 -15.20 13.96
CA LEU A 210 8.63 -14.99 12.91
C LEU A 210 9.43 -13.71 13.12
N TYR A 211 8.82 -12.68 13.70
CA TYR A 211 9.53 -11.45 14.01
C TYR A 211 10.31 -11.51 15.31
N LEU A 212 9.75 -12.13 16.36
CA LEU A 212 10.46 -12.36 17.62
C LEU A 212 11.64 -13.33 17.43
N ALA A 213 11.63 -14.14 16.36
CA ALA A 213 12.72 -15.02 16.00
C ALA A 213 14.03 -14.21 15.84
N PRO A 214 15.09 -14.54 16.61
CA PRO A 214 16.29 -13.72 16.74
C PRO A 214 17.24 -13.73 15.51
N CYS A 215 16.78 -14.09 14.31
CA CYS A 215 17.59 -14.24 13.10
C CYS A 215 18.18 -12.93 12.51
N GLY A 216 18.02 -11.79 13.19
CA GLY A 216 18.53 -10.48 12.74
C GLY A 216 19.18 -9.62 13.82
N LYS A 217 19.83 -10.20 14.83
CA LYS A 217 20.44 -9.47 15.96
C LYS A 217 21.53 -8.43 15.59
N GLN A 218 21.99 -8.34 14.34
CA GLN A 218 23.08 -7.40 13.97
C GLN A 218 22.63 -6.05 13.39
N HIS A 219 21.42 -5.91 12.82
CA HIS A 219 20.98 -4.64 12.21
C HIS A 219 20.04 -3.80 13.09
N ILE A 220 19.56 -4.36 14.21
CA ILE A 220 18.57 -3.76 15.11
C ILE A 220 19.19 -2.71 16.05
N LYS A 221 20.47 -2.83 16.43
CA LYS A 221 21.08 -1.94 17.42
C LYS A 221 21.36 -0.51 16.93
N LYS A 222 21.46 -0.26 15.62
CA LYS A 222 21.90 1.05 15.11
C LYS A 222 20.76 2.06 14.83
N HIS A 223 19.50 1.62 14.85
CA HIS A 223 18.34 2.47 14.53
C HIS A 223 17.25 2.53 15.61
N LEU A 224 17.48 1.87 16.76
CA LEU A 224 16.54 1.76 17.89
C LEU A 224 16.44 3.04 18.75
N SER A 225 17.15 4.13 18.40
CA SER A 225 17.02 5.41 19.11
C SER A 225 15.91 6.28 18.51
N ARG A 226 14.67 5.98 18.90
CA ARG A 226 13.53 6.92 18.99
C ARG A 226 12.49 6.30 19.92
N SER A 227 12.68 6.48 21.23
CA SER A 227 11.77 5.97 22.28
C SER A 227 10.28 6.19 21.96
N MET A 228 9.95 7.34 21.37
CA MET A 228 8.57 7.68 20.98
C MET A 228 7.96 6.80 19.87
N VAL A 229 8.75 6.34 18.89
CA VAL A 229 8.23 5.49 17.80
C VAL A 229 7.94 4.09 18.32
N THR A 230 8.87 3.53 19.11
CA THR A 230 8.67 2.24 19.78
C THR A 230 7.48 2.28 20.73
N PHE A 231 7.31 3.36 21.49
CA PHE A 231 6.16 3.56 22.37
C PHE A 231 4.83 3.63 21.61
N SER A 232 4.78 4.40 20.52
CA SER A 232 3.60 4.48 19.64
C SER A 232 3.21 3.11 19.06
N ILE A 233 4.21 2.29 18.70
CA ILE A 233 4.00 0.93 18.20
C ILE A 233 3.42 0.03 19.30
N VAL A 234 3.98 0.06 20.52
CA VAL A 234 3.46 -0.76 21.64
C VAL A 234 2.00 -0.39 21.95
N ILE A 235 1.68 0.91 21.98
CA ILE A 235 0.30 1.38 22.13
C ILE A 235 -0.59 0.85 21.01
N SER A 236 -0.10 0.85 19.77
CA SER A 236 -0.83 0.37 18.61
C SER A 236 -1.19 -1.12 18.73
N TYR A 237 -0.24 -1.95 19.18
CA TYR A 237 -0.51 -3.38 19.44
C TYR A 237 -1.48 -3.59 20.59
N LEU A 238 -1.35 -2.81 21.68
CA LEU A 238 -2.28 -2.88 22.82
C LEU A 238 -3.70 -2.49 22.42
N CYS A 239 -3.85 -1.39 21.67
CA CYS A 239 -5.14 -0.93 21.16
C CYS A 239 -5.78 -1.97 20.23
N SER A 240 -4.99 -2.56 19.34
CA SER A 240 -5.44 -3.66 18.48
C SER A 240 -5.93 -4.86 19.28
N LEU A 241 -5.23 -5.26 20.34
CA LEU A 241 -5.64 -6.38 21.19
C LEU A 241 -6.98 -6.09 21.90
N VAL A 242 -7.15 -4.87 22.43
CA VAL A 242 -8.42 -4.42 23.02
C VAL A 242 -9.56 -4.50 22.01
N LEU A 243 -9.34 -4.02 20.77
CA LEU A 243 -10.35 -4.08 19.71
C LEU A 243 -10.74 -5.53 19.33
N HIS A 244 -9.79 -6.46 19.31
CA HIS A 244 -10.10 -7.89 19.09
C HIS A 244 -10.96 -8.47 20.20
N ILE A 245 -10.62 -8.18 21.46
CA ILE A 245 -11.40 -8.67 22.62
C ILE A 245 -12.82 -8.12 22.55
N ILE A 246 -12.98 -6.81 22.34
CA ILE A 246 -14.28 -6.16 22.22
C ILE A 246 -15.10 -6.80 21.09
N TYR A 247 -14.52 -6.97 19.90
CA TYR A 247 -15.22 -7.53 18.75
C TYR A 247 -15.67 -8.98 18.96
N LEU A 248 -14.91 -9.78 19.70
CA LEU A 248 -15.24 -11.19 19.96
C LEU A 248 -16.20 -11.40 21.14
N THR A 249 -16.20 -10.50 22.13
CA THR A 249 -16.94 -10.68 23.39
C THR A 249 -18.22 -9.86 23.46
N ILE A 250 -18.24 -8.66 22.89
CA ILE A 250 -19.34 -7.71 23.03
C ILE A 250 -20.21 -7.77 21.77
N ARG A 251 -21.54 -7.88 21.96
CA ARG A 251 -22.49 -7.73 20.85
C ARG A 251 -22.60 -6.25 20.45
N PRO A 252 -22.57 -5.91 19.15
CA PRO A 252 -22.71 -4.53 18.73
C PRO A 252 -24.08 -3.99 19.16
N PRO A 253 -24.17 -2.71 19.57
CA PRO A 253 -25.44 -2.10 19.95
C PRO A 253 -26.40 -2.05 18.75
N GLU A 254 -27.68 -2.37 18.96
CA GLU A 254 -28.69 -2.47 17.89
C GLU A 254 -28.84 -1.18 17.07
N LYS A 255 -28.59 -0.03 17.68
CA LYS A 255 -28.62 1.28 17.03
C LYS A 255 -27.47 1.49 16.02
N TYR A 256 -26.34 0.80 16.18
CA TYR A 256 -25.16 0.90 15.32
C TYR A 256 -24.48 -0.47 15.10
N PRO A 257 -24.99 -1.28 14.16
CA PRO A 257 -24.50 -2.64 13.94
C PRO A 257 -23.04 -2.70 13.44
N PHE A 258 -22.55 -1.66 12.76
CA PHE A 258 -21.21 -1.59 12.15
C PHE A 258 -20.18 -0.79 12.96
N LEU A 259 -20.47 -0.49 14.23
CA LEU A 259 -19.63 0.40 15.04
C LEU A 259 -18.20 -0.14 15.24
N PHE A 260 -18.07 -1.42 15.62
CA PHE A 260 -16.76 -2.01 15.89
C PHE A 260 -15.90 -2.15 14.64
N GLU A 261 -16.54 -2.46 13.50
CA GLU A 261 -15.87 -2.47 12.19
C GLU A 261 -15.36 -1.06 11.86
N ALA A 262 -16.19 -0.04 12.03
CA ALA A 262 -15.77 1.35 11.82
C ALA A 262 -14.61 1.75 12.75
N MET A 263 -14.59 1.33 14.02
CA MET A 263 -13.47 1.59 14.93
C MET A 263 -12.16 0.96 14.45
N ILE A 264 -12.20 -0.31 14.05
CA ILE A 264 -11.05 -1.02 13.49
C ILE A 264 -10.57 -0.34 12.20
N MET A 265 -11.48 0.03 11.30
CA MET A 265 -11.12 0.67 10.04
C MET A 265 -10.53 2.06 10.24
N ASN A 266 -11.04 2.86 11.17
CA ASN A 266 -10.47 4.17 11.52
C ASN A 266 -9.06 4.03 12.10
N PHE A 267 -8.85 3.06 12.99
CA PHE A 267 -7.55 2.77 13.56
C PHE A 267 -6.53 2.37 12.48
N CYS A 268 -6.86 1.40 11.64
CA CYS A 268 -6.00 0.99 10.51
C CYS A 268 -5.74 2.14 9.52
N PHE A 269 -6.75 2.95 9.21
CA PHE A 269 -6.62 4.10 8.30
C PHE A 269 -5.55 5.09 8.80
N SER A 270 -5.54 5.40 10.10
CA SER A 270 -4.56 6.31 10.69
C SER A 270 -3.11 5.82 10.51
N HIS A 271 -2.87 4.51 10.68
CA HIS A 271 -1.55 3.91 10.48
C HIS A 271 -1.14 3.89 9.02
N PHE A 272 -2.03 3.53 8.10
CA PHE A 272 -1.75 3.55 6.67
C PHE A 272 -1.44 4.96 6.17
N LEU A 273 -2.16 5.98 6.67
CA LEU A 273 -1.89 7.37 6.34
C LEU A 273 -0.50 7.80 6.83
N ALA A 274 -0.18 7.54 8.10
CA ALA A 274 1.13 7.85 8.67
C ALA A 274 2.27 7.15 7.89
N PHE A 275 2.05 5.89 7.50
CA PHE A 275 3.01 5.11 6.74
C PHE A 275 3.18 5.64 5.31
N THR A 276 2.11 6.07 4.65
CA THR A 276 2.16 6.70 3.30
C THR A 276 2.96 8.00 3.33
N VAL A 277 2.74 8.85 4.33
CA VAL A 277 3.52 10.09 4.52
C VAL A 277 5.00 9.76 4.76
N TYR A 278 5.29 8.78 5.62
CA TYR A 278 6.67 8.37 5.90
C TYR A 278 7.39 7.84 4.65
N THR A 279 6.76 6.94 3.91
CA THR A 279 7.37 6.29 2.73
C THR A 279 7.53 7.26 1.55
N ASN A 280 6.63 8.22 1.38
CA ASN A 280 6.79 9.30 0.40
C ASN A 280 7.98 10.22 0.77
N ALA A 281 8.10 10.61 2.04
CA ALA A 281 9.24 11.38 2.53
C ALA A 281 10.56 10.60 2.39
N ALA A 282 10.56 9.31 2.72
CA ALA A 282 11.73 8.43 2.58
C ALA A 282 12.20 8.31 1.13
N GLN A 283 11.27 8.17 0.19
CA GLN A 283 11.55 8.12 -1.24
C GLN A 283 12.25 9.39 -1.74
N TRP A 284 11.78 10.57 -1.31
CA TRP A 284 12.39 11.86 -1.67
C TRP A 284 13.77 12.09 -1.03
N MET A 285 13.96 11.63 0.21
CA MET A 285 15.28 11.68 0.86
C MET A 285 16.32 10.83 0.11
N LEU A 286 15.92 9.65 -0.38
CA LEU A 286 16.78 8.78 -1.18
C LEU A 286 17.22 9.46 -2.48
N SER A 287 16.30 10.16 -3.16
CA SER A 287 16.60 10.90 -4.39
C SER A 287 17.66 11.98 -4.15
N ARG A 288 17.52 12.80 -3.11
CA ARG A 288 18.50 13.86 -2.78
C ARG A 288 19.91 13.33 -2.57
N GLN A 289 20.06 12.18 -1.90
CA GLN A 289 21.36 11.54 -1.69
C GLN A 289 21.99 10.99 -2.98
N SER A 290 21.17 10.55 -3.95
CA SER A 290 21.67 10.12 -5.26
C SER A 290 22.18 11.32 -6.07
N THR A 291 21.43 12.43 -6.11
CA THR A 291 21.82 13.63 -6.86
C THR A 291 23.07 14.30 -6.28
N SER A 292 23.25 14.27 -4.95
CA SER A 292 24.45 14.80 -4.30
C SER A 292 25.71 14.01 -4.69
N ARG A 293 25.63 12.67 -4.70
CA ARG A 293 26.76 11.81 -5.11
C ARG A 293 27.13 11.97 -6.58
N ASP A 294 26.14 12.15 -7.46
CA ASP A 294 26.41 12.37 -8.88
C ASP A 294 27.05 13.73 -9.16
N LYS A 295 26.76 14.76 -8.35
CA LYS A 295 27.45 16.06 -8.42
C LYS A 295 28.90 15.97 -7.95
N GLU A 296 29.15 15.22 -6.88
CA GLU A 296 30.50 15.02 -6.33
C GLU A 296 31.41 14.23 -7.30
N LYS A 297 30.86 13.23 -7.99
CA LYS A 297 31.58 12.49 -9.06
C LYS A 297 31.87 13.30 -10.33
N LYS A 298 31.21 14.43 -10.55
CA LYS A 298 31.46 15.30 -11.71
C LYS A 298 32.48 16.41 -11.40
N LEU A 299 32.81 16.61 -10.13
CA LEU A 299 33.76 17.62 -9.67
C LEU A 299 35.18 17.07 -9.46
N ASN A 300 35.29 15.74 -9.30
CA ASN A 300 36.55 14.98 -9.26
C ASN A 300 36.82 14.31 -10.60
#